data_AF-A0A7J8J1U7-F1
#
_entry.id   AF-A0A7J8J1U7-F1
#
_cell.length_a   1.000
_cell.length_b   1.000
_cell.length_c   1.000
_cell.angle_alpha   90.00
_cell.angle_beta   90.00
_cell.angle_gamma   90.00
#
_symmetry.space_group_name_H-M   'P 1'
#
loop_
_entity.id
_entity.type
_entity.pdbx_description
1 polymer ?
#
loop_
_entity_poly.entity_id
_entity_poly.type
_entity_poly.pdbx_seq_one_letter_code
_entity_poly.pdbx_strand_id
1 'polypeptide(L)'
;MAAIGRGRSLKNLRIRGRNDSGEENVPLDLTREPSDNLREILQNVAKLQGVSNMRKLGHLNNFTKLLCDIGHSEEKLGFNYEDIIICLRLALLNEAKEVRAAGLRALRYLIQDSSILQTVLKLKVDYLIARCIDIQQSNEVERTQALRLVRKMITVNASLFPSSVANSLIAVGNDGLQERDRMVRACIAIICELG
;
A
#
# COMPACT_ATOMS: atom_id res chain seq x y z
N MET A 1 29.84 47.41 16.77
CA MET A 1 28.99 46.67 17.74
C MET A 1 27.53 47.01 17.45
N ALA A 2 26.51 46.17 17.58
CA ALA A 2 26.30 44.73 17.66
C ALA A 2 24.77 44.54 17.41
N ALA A 3 24.38 43.39 16.88
CA ALA A 3 23.02 43.08 16.40
C ALA A 3 21.95 43.00 17.51
N ILE A 4 20.66 42.98 17.10
CA ILE A 4 19.47 42.24 17.62
C ILE A 4 18.24 42.93 16.99
N GLY A 5 17.24 42.33 16.35
CA GLY A 5 16.84 40.96 16.07
C GLY A 5 15.37 41.05 15.64
N ARG A 6 15.08 40.98 14.33
CA ARG A 6 13.70 41.05 13.80
C ARG A 6 12.95 39.76 14.15
N GLY A 7 12.05 39.83 15.13
CA GLY A 7 11.09 38.77 15.42
C GLY A 7 10.09 38.59 14.27
N ARG A 8 10.37 37.67 13.34
CA ARG A 8 9.35 37.12 12.44
C ARG A 8 8.70 35.94 13.16
N SER A 9 7.50 36.15 13.70
CA SER A 9 6.62 35.06 14.13
C SER A 9 6.16 34.29 12.89
N LEU A 10 6.89 33.23 12.57
CA LEU A 10 6.47 32.18 11.66
C LEU A 10 5.98 31.03 12.52
N LYS A 11 4.71 30.65 12.34
CA LYS A 11 4.14 29.27 12.42
C LYS A 11 2.67 29.31 12.86
N ASN A 12 1.80 29.88 12.02
CA ASN A 12 0.49 29.27 11.84
C ASN A 12 0.65 28.15 10.80
N LEU A 13 1.28 27.06 11.24
CA LEU A 13 1.18 25.78 10.56
C LEU A 13 -0.29 25.39 10.63
N ARG A 14 -0.98 25.55 9.51
CA ARG A 14 -2.27 24.94 9.22
C ARG A 14 -2.23 23.50 9.74
N ILE A 15 -2.93 23.27 10.85
CA ILE A 15 -3.32 21.94 11.29
C ILE A 15 -4.19 21.43 10.15
N ARG A 16 -3.57 20.67 9.25
CA ARG A 16 -4.23 19.91 8.22
C ARG A 16 -5.19 19.00 8.97
N GLY A 17 -6.48 19.33 8.89
CA GLY A 17 -7.55 18.54 9.48
C GLY A 17 -7.33 17.08 9.11
N ARG A 18 -6.86 16.31 10.08
CA ARG A 18 -7.20 14.89 10.14
C ARG A 18 -8.70 14.91 10.26
N ASN A 19 -9.39 14.55 9.19
CA ASN A 19 -10.77 14.09 9.30
C ASN A 19 -10.70 12.86 10.19
N ASP A 20 -10.82 13.12 11.49
CA ASP A 20 -11.03 12.13 12.54
C ASP A 20 -12.51 11.74 12.43
N SER A 21 -12.86 11.12 11.31
CA SER A 21 -14.19 10.59 11.08
C SER A 21 -14.29 9.33 11.92
N GLY A 22 -14.71 9.50 13.18
CA GLY A 22 -15.11 8.48 14.16
C GLY A 22 -14.78 7.07 13.72
N GLU A 23 -13.51 6.69 13.87
CA GLU A 23 -13.04 5.37 13.49
C GLU A 23 -13.88 4.33 14.22
N GLU A 24 -14.69 3.58 13.47
CA GLU A 24 -15.18 2.27 13.89
C GLU A 24 -13.93 1.37 13.99
N ASN A 25 -13.15 1.61 15.05
CA ASN A 25 -11.82 1.06 15.23
C ASN A 25 -11.98 -0.44 15.45
N VAL A 26 -11.63 -1.22 14.43
CA VAL A 26 -11.53 -2.67 14.56
C VAL A 26 -10.42 -2.93 15.59
N PRO A 27 -10.72 -3.44 16.79
CA PRO A 27 -9.69 -3.66 17.80
C PRO A 27 -8.74 -4.77 17.33
N LEU A 28 -7.49 -4.70 17.78
CA LEU A 28 -6.50 -5.76 17.60
C LEU A 28 -5.99 -6.13 18.98
N ASP A 29 -6.24 -7.37 19.39
CA ASP A 29 -5.74 -7.91 20.65
C ASP A 29 -4.50 -8.75 20.37
N LEU A 30 -3.33 -8.17 20.64
CA LEU A 30 -2.02 -8.81 20.44
C LEU A 30 -1.72 -9.89 21.51
N THR A 31 -2.59 -10.07 22.51
CA THR A 31 -2.46 -11.17 23.48
C THR A 31 -3.02 -12.49 22.94
N ARG A 32 -3.85 -12.43 21.88
CA ARG A 32 -4.37 -13.62 21.19
C ARG A 32 -3.31 -14.25 20.29
N GLU A 33 -3.49 -15.53 20.00
CA GLU A 33 -2.71 -16.25 19.00
C GLU A 33 -2.66 -15.48 17.67
N PRO A 34 -1.45 -15.22 17.12
CA PRO A 34 -1.34 -14.40 15.91
C PRO A 34 -2.07 -14.99 14.70
N SER A 35 -2.15 -16.32 14.62
CA SER A 35 -2.89 -17.03 13.58
C SER A 35 -4.39 -16.77 13.65
N ASP A 36 -4.98 -16.64 14.84
CA ASP A 36 -6.39 -16.29 15.00
C ASP A 36 -6.67 -14.85 14.60
N ASN A 37 -5.78 -13.92 14.99
CA ASN A 37 -5.84 -12.53 14.55
C ASN A 37 -5.76 -12.44 13.02
N LEU A 38 -4.81 -13.13 12.41
CA LEU A 38 -4.63 -13.14 10.96
C LEU A 38 -5.84 -13.76 10.25
N ARG A 39 -6.36 -14.89 10.75
CA ARG A 39 -7.57 -15.54 10.21
C ARG A 39 -8.75 -14.57 10.17
N GLU A 40 -9.02 -13.89 11.28
CA GLU A 40 -10.12 -12.93 11.38
C GLU A 40 -9.94 -11.76 10.39
N ILE A 41 -8.72 -11.23 10.31
CA ILE A 41 -8.36 -10.17 9.35
C ILE A 41 -8.62 -10.61 7.92
N LEU A 42 -8.04 -11.74 7.49
CA LEU A 42 -8.14 -12.20 6.10
C LEU A 42 -9.59 -12.53 5.71
N GLN A 43 -10.36 -13.16 6.60
CA GLN A 43 -11.78 -13.44 6.36
C GLN A 43 -12.59 -12.16 6.14
N ASN A 44 -12.39 -11.12 6.95
CA ASN A 44 -13.16 -9.88 6.83
C ASN A 44 -12.71 -9.04 5.62
N VAL A 45 -11.43 -9.08 5.25
CA VAL A 45 -10.92 -8.43 4.03
C VAL A 45 -11.46 -9.11 2.76
N ALA A 46 -11.51 -10.44 2.75
CA ALA A 46 -11.92 -11.23 1.59
C ALA A 46 -13.44 -11.28 1.35
N LYS A 47 -14.26 -10.99 2.37
CA LYS A 47 -15.74 -10.98 2.25
C LYS A 47 -16.22 -9.94 1.24
N LEU A 48 -16.99 -10.38 0.24
CA LEU A 48 -17.58 -9.47 -0.76
C LEU A 48 -18.66 -8.56 -0.17
N GLN A 49 -19.50 -9.09 0.72
CA GLN A 49 -20.63 -8.40 1.34
C GLN A 49 -20.62 -8.58 2.87
N GLY A 50 -21.38 -7.74 3.58
CA GLY A 50 -21.54 -7.83 5.04
C GLY A 50 -20.40 -7.24 5.88
N VAL A 51 -19.38 -6.65 5.25
CA VAL A 51 -18.32 -5.89 5.93
C VAL A 51 -18.15 -4.53 5.24
N SER A 52 -18.29 -3.45 6.00
CA SER A 52 -18.15 -2.09 5.48
C SER A 52 -16.71 -1.80 5.02
N ASN A 53 -16.54 -0.85 4.09
CA ASN A 53 -15.21 -0.46 3.61
C ASN A 53 -14.34 0.12 4.75
N MET A 54 -14.94 0.83 5.71
CA MET A 54 -14.23 1.32 6.90
C MET A 54 -13.69 0.17 7.75
N ARG A 55 -14.48 -0.88 8.00
CA ARG A 55 -14.02 -2.05 8.74
C ARG A 55 -12.94 -2.83 7.98
N LYS A 56 -13.08 -3.01 6.66
CA LYS A 56 -12.02 -3.61 5.82
C LYS A 56 -10.70 -2.83 5.92
N LEU A 57 -10.77 -1.51 5.86
CA LEU A 57 -9.62 -0.63 6.09
C LEU A 57 -9.00 -0.85 7.49
N GLY A 58 -9.83 -0.95 8.53
CA GLY A 58 -9.40 -1.27 9.89
C GLY A 58 -8.66 -2.61 9.97
N HIS A 59 -9.19 -3.67 9.37
CA HIS A 59 -8.53 -4.97 9.31
C HIS A 59 -7.19 -4.93 8.53
N LEU A 60 -7.10 -4.20 7.41
CA LEU A 60 -5.84 -4.01 6.67
C LEU A 60 -4.80 -3.21 7.47
N ASN A 61 -5.25 -2.25 8.27
CA ASN A 61 -4.37 -1.54 9.20
C ASN A 61 -3.84 -2.51 10.28
N ASN A 62 -4.71 -3.34 10.85
CA ASN A 62 -4.34 -4.34 11.85
C ASN A 62 -3.42 -5.42 11.28
N PHE A 63 -3.60 -5.82 10.02
CA PHE A 63 -2.66 -6.71 9.32
C PHE A 63 -1.24 -6.15 9.35
N THR A 64 -1.09 -4.87 9.00
CA THR A 64 0.23 -4.21 8.99
C THR A 64 0.82 -4.14 10.41
N LYS A 65 -0.01 -3.84 11.42
CA LYS A 65 0.43 -3.81 12.83
C LYS A 65 0.89 -5.19 13.31
N LEU A 66 0.12 -6.23 13.00
CA LEU A 66 0.42 -7.62 13.36
C LEU A 66 1.75 -8.08 12.74
N LEU A 67 1.97 -7.84 11.44
CA LEU A 67 3.23 -8.16 10.78
C LEU A 67 4.45 -7.47 11.42
N CYS A 68 4.29 -6.20 11.83
CA CYS A 68 5.36 -5.46 12.49
C CYS A 68 5.68 -6.00 13.90
N ASP A 69 4.69 -6.57 14.59
CA ASP A 69 4.82 -7.08 15.95
C ASP A 69 5.50 -8.47 15.97
N ILE A 70 5.00 -9.42 15.18
CA ILE A 70 5.44 -10.83 15.26
C ILE A 70 6.48 -11.21 14.21
N GLY A 71 6.64 -10.39 13.17
CA GLY A 71 7.48 -10.64 12.00
C GLY A 71 6.75 -11.37 10.86
N HIS A 72 7.55 -11.90 9.92
CA HIS A 72 7.07 -12.41 8.63
C HIS A 72 7.38 -13.91 8.48
N SER A 73 7.06 -14.76 9.44
CA SER A 73 7.25 -16.23 9.32
C SER A 73 5.90 -16.91 9.14
N GLU A 74 5.77 -17.82 8.16
CA GLU A 74 4.56 -18.62 7.95
C GLU A 74 4.19 -19.44 9.20
N GLU A 75 5.19 -19.94 9.94
CA GLU A 75 4.98 -20.69 11.20
C GLU A 75 4.28 -19.81 12.25
N LYS A 76 4.75 -18.57 12.42
CA LYS A 76 4.15 -17.62 13.37
C LYS A 76 2.79 -17.12 12.91
N LEU A 77 2.63 -16.92 11.60
CA LEU A 77 1.39 -16.44 11.00
C LEU A 77 0.32 -17.54 10.96
N GLY A 78 0.72 -18.81 10.92
CA GLY A 78 -0.19 -19.96 10.80
C GLY A 78 -0.84 -20.08 9.41
N PHE A 79 -0.30 -19.39 8.41
CA PHE A 79 -0.79 -19.39 7.02
C PHE A 79 0.38 -19.29 6.05
N ASN A 80 0.23 -19.92 4.89
CA ASN A 80 1.18 -19.76 3.79
C ASN A 80 1.01 -18.38 3.14
N TYR A 81 2.06 -17.87 2.50
CA TYR A 81 2.01 -16.57 1.82
C TYR A 81 1.04 -16.57 0.63
N GLU A 82 0.84 -17.70 -0.05
CA GLU A 82 -0.05 -17.80 -1.19
C GLU A 82 -1.50 -17.43 -0.81
N ASP A 83 -2.02 -17.99 0.28
CA ASP A 83 -3.34 -17.71 0.84
C ASP A 83 -3.46 -16.26 1.32
N ILE A 84 -2.43 -15.74 2.01
CA ILE A 84 -2.38 -14.34 2.46
C ILE A 84 -2.49 -13.40 1.25
N ILE A 85 -1.69 -13.65 0.20
CA ILE A 85 -1.66 -12.82 -1.01
C ILE A 85 -3.00 -12.93 -1.76
N ILE A 86 -3.60 -14.12 -1.84
CA ILE A 86 -4.93 -14.33 -2.45
C ILE A 86 -6.00 -13.49 -1.74
N CYS A 87 -5.96 -13.37 -0.41
CA CYS A 87 -6.90 -12.51 0.31
C CYS A 87 -6.59 -11.02 0.11
N LEU A 88 -5.32 -10.61 0.17
CA LEU A 88 -4.94 -9.20 0.00
C LEU A 88 -5.21 -8.67 -1.41
N ARG A 89 -5.09 -9.49 -2.46
CA ARG A 89 -5.39 -9.06 -3.83
C ARG A 89 -6.85 -8.62 -4.01
N LEU A 90 -7.77 -9.19 -3.23
CA LEU A 90 -9.19 -8.80 -3.26
C LEU A 90 -9.41 -7.37 -2.75
N ALA A 91 -8.56 -6.89 -1.84
CA ALA A 91 -8.59 -5.49 -1.39
C ALA A 91 -8.27 -4.51 -2.53
N LEU A 92 -7.44 -4.90 -3.50
CA LEU A 92 -7.10 -4.08 -4.68
C LEU A 92 -8.24 -3.99 -5.69
N LEU A 93 -9.23 -4.89 -5.60
CA LEU A 93 -10.43 -4.88 -6.43
C LEU A 93 -11.60 -4.10 -5.80
N ASN A 94 -11.44 -3.63 -4.56
CA ASN A 94 -12.50 -2.91 -3.86
C ASN A 94 -12.77 -1.55 -4.52
N GLU A 95 -14.02 -1.11 -4.56
CA GLU A 95 -14.43 0.20 -5.11
C GLU A 95 -13.92 1.41 -4.30
N ALA A 96 -13.70 1.24 -2.99
CA ALA A 96 -13.16 2.28 -2.14
C ALA A 96 -11.63 2.41 -2.29
N LYS A 97 -11.18 3.59 -2.73
CA LYS A 97 -9.76 3.93 -2.90
C LYS A 97 -8.95 3.82 -1.61
N GLU A 98 -9.57 4.05 -0.45
CA GLU A 98 -8.95 3.92 0.87
C GLU A 98 -8.61 2.46 1.19
N VAL A 99 -9.50 1.52 0.83
CA VAL A 99 -9.27 0.08 0.99
C VAL A 99 -8.18 -0.40 0.04
N ARG A 100 -8.21 0.04 -1.23
CA ARG A 100 -7.15 -0.28 -2.20
C ARG A 100 -5.78 0.25 -1.73
N ALA A 101 -5.71 1.49 -1.26
CA ALA A 101 -4.49 2.09 -0.71
C ALA A 101 -3.95 1.29 0.49
N ALA A 102 -4.82 0.84 1.40
CA ALA A 102 -4.44 0.01 2.52
C ALA A 102 -3.98 -1.40 2.09
N GLY A 103 -4.60 -1.99 1.07
CA GLY A 103 -4.18 -3.25 0.47
C GLY A 103 -2.78 -3.17 -0.16
N LEU A 104 -2.52 -2.12 -0.94
CA LEU A 104 -1.18 -1.84 -1.50
C LEU A 104 -0.13 -1.67 -0.40
N ARG A 105 -0.50 -0.97 0.69
CA ARG A 105 0.37 -0.82 1.85
C ARG A 105 0.63 -2.17 2.50
N ALA A 106 -0.39 -2.98 2.76
CA ALA A 106 -0.25 -4.31 3.35
C ALA A 106 0.68 -5.22 2.52
N LEU A 107 0.51 -5.26 1.20
CA LEU A 107 1.40 -6.00 0.30
C LEU A 107 2.85 -5.52 0.39
N ARG A 108 3.08 -4.22 0.51
CA ARG A 108 4.44 -3.66 0.66
C ARG A 108 5.12 -4.12 1.95
N TYR A 109 4.35 -4.26 3.03
CA TYR A 109 4.88 -4.81 4.29
C TYR A 109 5.07 -6.32 4.20
N LEU A 110 4.25 -7.04 3.44
CA LEU A 110 4.42 -8.48 3.28
C LEU A 110 5.67 -8.87 2.49
N ILE A 111 5.98 -8.15 1.39
CA ILE A 111 7.10 -8.47 0.50
C ILE A 111 8.43 -8.11 1.18
N GLN A 112 9.10 -9.11 1.76
CA GLN A 112 10.40 -8.94 2.42
C GLN A 112 11.58 -9.47 1.60
N ASP A 113 11.35 -10.50 0.79
CA ASP A 113 12.38 -11.19 0.01
C ASP A 113 11.89 -11.60 -1.39
N SER A 114 12.81 -12.16 -2.18
CA SER A 114 12.55 -12.59 -3.55
C SER A 114 11.51 -13.70 -3.65
N SER A 115 11.40 -14.57 -2.64
CA SER A 115 10.47 -15.71 -2.68
C SER A 115 9.01 -15.23 -2.58
N ILE A 116 8.74 -14.30 -1.66
CA ILE A 116 7.41 -13.69 -1.51
C ILE A 116 7.07 -12.87 -2.76
N LEU A 117 8.04 -12.12 -3.31
CA LEU A 117 7.85 -11.38 -4.55
C LEU A 117 7.49 -12.30 -5.72
N GLN A 118 8.18 -13.44 -5.86
CA GLN A 118 7.84 -14.44 -6.89
C GLN A 118 6.42 -14.98 -6.72
N THR A 119 5.96 -15.25 -5.49
CA THR A 119 4.59 -15.67 -5.23
C THR A 119 3.57 -14.60 -5.64
N VAL A 120 3.84 -13.32 -5.34
CA VAL A 120 3.00 -12.18 -5.76
C VAL A 120 2.89 -12.12 -7.29
N LEU A 121 4.01 -12.31 -8.00
CA LEU A 121 4.04 -12.30 -9.48
C LEU A 121 3.41 -13.55 -10.09
N LYS A 122 3.58 -14.73 -9.49
CA LYS A 122 2.93 -15.98 -9.89
C LYS A 122 1.40 -15.84 -9.84
N LEU A 123 0.89 -15.18 -8.80
CA LEU A 123 -0.54 -14.90 -8.61
C LEU A 123 -1.08 -13.72 -9.43
N LYS A 124 -0.25 -13.14 -10.32
CA LYS A 124 -0.63 -12.07 -11.26
C LYS A 124 -1.14 -10.78 -10.59
N VAL A 125 -0.65 -10.49 -9.38
CA VAL A 125 -1.02 -9.28 -8.63
C VAL A 125 -0.43 -8.02 -9.27
N ASP A 126 0.62 -8.15 -10.08
CA ASP A 126 1.25 -7.08 -10.85
C ASP A 126 0.26 -6.34 -11.78
N TYR A 127 -0.71 -7.03 -12.38
CA TYR A 127 -1.76 -6.36 -13.18
C TYR A 127 -2.67 -5.47 -12.33
N LEU A 128 -2.98 -5.88 -11.09
CA LEU A 128 -3.78 -5.07 -10.17
C LEU A 128 -3.00 -3.85 -9.69
N ILE A 129 -1.69 -4.01 -9.45
CA ILE A 129 -0.80 -2.91 -9.08
C ILE A 129 -0.72 -1.90 -10.24
N ALA A 130 -0.52 -2.35 -11.48
CA ALA A 130 -0.51 -1.49 -12.67
C ALA A 130 -1.83 -0.72 -12.82
N ARG A 131 -2.98 -1.40 -12.67
CA ARG A 131 -4.31 -0.74 -12.66
C ARG A 131 -4.41 0.38 -11.61
N CYS A 132 -3.88 0.15 -10.41
CA CYS A 132 -3.88 1.16 -9.33
C CYS A 132 -2.95 2.35 -9.62
N ILE A 133 -2.02 2.25 -10.57
CA ILE A 133 -1.13 3.34 -10.99
C ILE A 133 -1.78 4.17 -12.10
N ASP A 134 -2.40 3.52 -13.09
CA ASP A 134 -2.91 4.18 -14.29
C ASP A 134 -4.21 4.95 -14.05
N ILE A 135 -5.12 4.44 -13.20
CA ILE A 135 -6.44 5.05 -13.03
C ILE A 135 -6.32 6.35 -12.21
N GLN A 136 -6.49 7.50 -12.85
CA GLN A 136 -6.58 8.81 -12.19
C GLN A 136 -8.04 9.16 -11.85
N GLN A 137 -8.47 8.82 -10.64
CA GLN A 137 -9.84 9.08 -10.15
C GLN A 137 -9.85 9.66 -8.72
N SER A 138 -9.25 10.84 -8.52
CA SER A 138 -9.14 11.50 -7.19
C SER A 138 -8.47 10.62 -6.11
N ASN A 139 -7.55 9.75 -6.53
CA ASN A 139 -6.98 8.65 -5.77
C ASN A 139 -5.46 8.79 -5.58
N GLU A 140 -4.97 10.02 -5.41
CA GLU A 140 -3.53 10.32 -5.26
C GLU A 140 -2.85 9.49 -4.15
N VAL A 141 -3.55 9.22 -3.04
CA VAL A 141 -3.03 8.42 -1.92
C VAL A 141 -2.85 6.96 -2.32
N GLU A 142 -3.81 6.38 -3.04
CA GLU A 142 -3.74 5.02 -3.58
C GLU A 142 -2.54 4.89 -4.53
N ARG A 143 -2.45 5.79 -5.52
CA ARG A 143 -1.35 5.85 -6.49
C ARG A 143 0.00 5.98 -5.79
N THR A 144 0.08 6.81 -4.74
CA THR A 144 1.29 6.94 -3.92
C THR A 144 1.67 5.63 -3.23
N GLN A 145 0.70 4.87 -2.69
CA GLN A 145 1.01 3.55 -2.09
C GLN A 145 1.47 2.55 -3.15
N ALA A 146 0.90 2.58 -4.36
CA ALA A 146 1.33 1.75 -5.47
C ALA A 146 2.78 2.04 -5.85
N LEU A 147 3.15 3.31 -6.09
CA LEU A 147 4.52 3.67 -6.43
C LEU A 147 5.53 3.29 -5.32
N ARG A 148 5.14 3.40 -4.04
CA ARG A 148 5.97 2.93 -2.92
C ARG A 148 6.12 1.41 -2.87
N LEU A 149 5.08 0.66 -3.23
CA LEU A 149 5.13 -0.79 -3.37
C LEU A 149 6.06 -1.18 -4.51
N VAL A 150 5.95 -0.51 -5.66
CA VAL A 150 6.81 -0.72 -6.82
C VAL A 150 8.28 -0.50 -6.48
N ARG A 151 8.65 0.60 -5.81
CA ARG A 151 10.03 0.82 -5.34
C ARG A 151 10.52 -0.27 -4.39
N LYS A 152 9.64 -0.80 -3.52
CA LYS A 152 9.98 -1.94 -2.66
C LYS A 152 10.25 -3.21 -3.48
N MET A 153 9.48 -3.48 -4.53
CA MET A 153 9.73 -4.62 -5.43
C MET A 153 11.11 -4.50 -6.10
N ILE A 154 11.48 -3.32 -6.59
CA ILE A 154 12.82 -3.04 -7.16
C ILE A 154 13.91 -3.31 -6.14
N THR A 155 13.74 -2.78 -4.92
CA THR A 155 14.71 -2.96 -3.83
C THR A 155 14.88 -4.43 -3.43
N VAL A 156 13.81 -5.22 -3.50
CA VAL A 156 13.84 -6.65 -3.15
C VAL A 156 14.48 -7.47 -4.26
N ASN A 157 14.06 -7.28 -5.50
CA ASN A 157 14.68 -7.92 -6.66
C ASN A 157 14.26 -7.24 -7.98
N ALA A 158 15.13 -6.38 -8.51
CA ALA A 158 14.90 -5.70 -9.78
C ALA A 158 14.87 -6.66 -11.00
N SER A 159 15.52 -7.82 -10.95
CA SER A 159 15.54 -8.75 -12.09
C SER A 159 14.20 -9.45 -12.32
N LEU A 160 13.30 -9.41 -11.33
CA LEU A 160 11.95 -9.96 -11.42
C LEU A 160 10.90 -8.90 -11.76
N PHE A 161 11.32 -7.67 -12.08
CA PHE A 161 10.40 -6.56 -12.26
C PHE A 161 9.44 -6.80 -13.45
N PRO A 162 8.11 -6.74 -13.24
CA PRO A 162 7.16 -7.15 -14.26
C PRO A 162 6.93 -6.06 -15.31
N SER A 163 6.87 -6.46 -16.58
CA SER A 163 6.62 -5.55 -17.72
C SER A 163 5.27 -4.83 -17.62
N SER A 164 4.26 -5.42 -16.96
CA SER A 164 2.94 -4.80 -16.73
C SER A 164 3.06 -3.48 -15.96
N VAL A 165 3.85 -3.46 -14.88
CA VAL A 165 4.12 -2.28 -14.06
C VAL A 165 5.06 -1.33 -14.80
N ALA A 166 6.07 -1.84 -15.50
CA ALA A 166 6.97 -1.01 -16.30
C ALA A 166 6.20 -0.20 -17.37
N ASN A 167 5.31 -0.86 -18.10
CA ASN A 167 4.48 -0.23 -19.14
C ASN A 167 3.56 0.84 -18.54
N SER A 168 2.94 0.57 -17.39
CA SER A 168 2.12 1.54 -16.67
C SER A 168 2.92 2.78 -16.23
N LEU A 169 4.13 2.59 -15.67
CA LEU A 169 5.02 3.71 -15.32
C LEU A 169 5.41 4.54 -16.54
N ILE A 170 5.76 3.88 -17.66
CA ILE A 170 6.14 4.54 -18.91
C ILE A 170 4.97 5.34 -19.48
N ALA A 171 3.75 4.78 -19.49
CA ALA A 171 2.56 5.48 -19.94
C ALA A 171 2.32 6.76 -19.13
N VAL A 172 2.34 6.68 -17.80
CA VAL A 172 2.20 7.85 -16.93
C VAL A 172 3.35 8.85 -17.13
N GLY A 173 4.58 8.36 -17.32
CA GLY A 173 5.76 9.21 -17.53
C GLY A 173 5.74 9.96 -18.87
N ASN A 174 5.25 9.33 -19.93
CA ASN A 174 5.20 9.90 -21.28
C ASN A 174 4.03 10.85 -21.47
N ASP A 175 2.81 10.42 -21.17
CA ASP A 175 1.59 11.16 -21.51
C ASP A 175 1.11 12.06 -20.37
N GLY A 176 1.50 11.77 -19.13
CA GLY A 176 1.00 12.46 -17.94
C GLY A 176 1.32 13.95 -17.88
N LEU A 177 2.32 14.46 -18.62
CA LEU A 177 2.57 15.91 -18.73
C LEU A 177 1.42 16.64 -19.42
N GLN A 178 0.85 16.03 -20.47
CA GLN A 178 -0.28 16.59 -21.20
C GLN A 178 -1.55 16.55 -20.32
N GLU A 179 -1.71 15.48 -19.55
CA GLU A 179 -2.85 15.27 -18.64
C GLU A 179 -2.72 16.02 -17.30
N ARG A 180 -1.62 16.77 -17.10
CA ARG A 180 -1.28 17.47 -15.85
C ARG A 180 -1.24 16.52 -14.63
N ASP A 181 -0.83 15.28 -14.85
CA ASP A 181 -0.66 14.28 -13.81
C ASP A 181 0.50 14.68 -12.87
N ARG A 182 0.22 14.66 -11.58
CA ARG A 182 1.18 15.00 -10.52
C ARG A 182 2.20 13.89 -10.27
N MET A 183 1.95 12.68 -10.77
CA MET A 183 2.80 11.51 -10.55
C MET A 183 3.93 11.36 -11.58
N VAL A 184 3.91 12.12 -12.68
CA VAL A 184 4.91 12.04 -13.78
C VAL A 184 6.34 11.96 -13.27
N ARG A 185 6.76 12.92 -12.44
CA ARG A 185 8.14 12.99 -11.93
C ARG A 185 8.49 11.79 -11.05
N ALA A 186 7.52 11.29 -10.28
CA ALA A 186 7.71 10.11 -9.45
C ALA A 186 7.86 8.84 -10.32
N CYS A 187 7.07 8.70 -11.37
CA CYS A 187 7.18 7.58 -12.32
C CYS A 187 8.51 7.60 -13.07
N ILE A 188 8.93 8.76 -13.59
CA ILE A 188 10.24 8.90 -14.25
C ILE A 188 11.38 8.54 -13.30
N ALA A 189 11.34 9.01 -12.06
CA ALA A 189 12.37 8.67 -11.07
C ALA A 189 12.46 7.16 -10.81
N ILE A 190 11.33 6.45 -10.75
CA ILE A 190 11.29 5.00 -10.58
C ILE A 190 11.81 4.27 -11.84
N ILE A 191 11.50 4.77 -13.03
CA ILE A 191 12.04 4.22 -14.29
C ILE A 191 13.57 4.37 -14.30
N CYS A 192 14.10 5.51 -13.84
CA CYS A 192 15.54 5.72 -13.71
C CYS A 192 16.19 4.85 -12.61
N GLU A 193 15.43 4.31 -11.65
CA GLU A 193 15.96 3.33 -10.67
C GLU A 193 16.04 1.91 -11.25
N LEU A 194 15.34 1.63 -12.36
CA LEU A 194 15.33 0.33 -13.03
C LEU A 194 16.43 0.16 -14.08
N GLY A 195 16.83 1.26 -14.73
CA GLY A 195 17.83 1.28 -15.81
C GLY A 195 19.23 1.58 -15.31
#